data_AF-A0A1G1WDM1-F1
#
_entry.id   AF-A0A1G1WDM1-F1
#
_cell.length_a   1.000
_cell.length_b   1.000
_cell.length_c   1.000
_cell.angle_alpha   90.00
_cell.angle_beta   90.00
_cell.angle_gamma   90.00
#
_symmetry.space_group_name_H-M   'P 1'
#
loop_
_entity.id
_entity.type
_entity.pdbx_description
1 polymer ?
#
loop_
_entity_poly.entity_id
_entity_poly.type
_entity_poly.pdbx_seq_one_letter_code
_entity_poly.pdbx_strand_id
1 'polypeptide(L)'
;MGTCDRCGKGVQVGMNVSHSHVRTKKRSYPNLHSFKIRQGSLSRRLRLCTQCLRIVKKQIAERPAKVSVIPKTEEIGIKIDSGQEKRTSDDLKSTAEQKDLESVKEELTKVI
;
A
#
# COMPACT_ATOMS: atom_id res chain seq x y z
N MET A 1 -21.52 19.25 3.59
CA MET A 1 -21.56 18.10 2.65
C MET A 1 -20.17 17.87 2.10
N GLY A 2 -19.79 16.64 1.76
CA GLY A 2 -18.41 16.33 1.39
C GLY A 2 -18.24 14.95 0.78
N THR A 3 -17.01 14.53 0.61
CA THR A 3 -16.62 13.20 0.16
C THR A 3 -16.27 12.32 1.36
N CYS A 4 -16.42 11.00 1.21
CA CYS A 4 -15.90 10.06 2.19
C CYS A 4 -14.37 10.01 2.10
N ASP A 5 -13.66 10.22 3.21
CA ASP A 5 -12.18 10.25 3.23
C ASP A 5 -11.56 8.89 2.86
N ARG A 6 -12.30 7.79 3.03
CA ARG A 6 -11.80 6.43 2.75
C ARG A 6 -12.09 5.94 1.33
N CYS A 7 -13.28 6.20 0.80
CA CYS A 7 -13.73 5.64 -0.48
C CYS A 7 -14.06 6.69 -1.54
N GLY A 8 -13.89 7.97 -1.24
CA GLY A 8 -14.12 9.07 -2.19
C GLY A 8 -15.59 9.27 -2.58
N LYS A 9 -16.55 8.53 -2.00
CA LYS A 9 -17.98 8.68 -2.31
C LYS A 9 -18.41 10.13 -2.10
N GLY A 10 -18.79 10.78 -3.19
CA GLY A 10 -19.32 12.14 -3.22
C GLY A 10 -20.81 12.17 -3.51
N VAL A 11 -21.30 13.36 -3.84
CA VAL A 11 -22.69 13.57 -4.24
C VAL A 11 -22.94 12.88 -5.58
N GLN A 12 -23.99 12.05 -5.65
CA GLN A 12 -24.41 11.43 -6.89
C GLN A 12 -25.62 12.19 -7.44
N VAL A 13 -25.61 12.47 -8.73
CA VAL A 13 -26.74 13.10 -9.41
C VAL A 13 -27.50 12.00 -10.16
N GLY A 14 -28.80 11.92 -9.89
CA GLY A 14 -29.72 11.02 -10.57
C GLY A 14 -31.00 11.74 -10.97
N MET A 15 -32.02 10.96 -11.33
CA MET A 15 -33.35 11.48 -11.63
C MET A 15 -34.38 10.87 -10.69
N ASN A 16 -35.37 11.67 -10.31
CA ASN A 16 -36.63 11.17 -9.81
C ASN A 16 -37.56 11.00 -11.02
N VAL A 17 -38.10 9.79 -11.19
CA VAL A 17 -38.96 9.42 -12.31
C VAL A 17 -40.33 9.13 -11.74
N SER A 18 -41.34 9.91 -12.12
CA SER A 18 -42.73 9.63 -11.74
C SER A 18 -43.31 8.48 -12.57
N HIS A 19 -44.46 7.97 -12.16
CA HIS A 19 -45.20 6.95 -12.92
C HIS A 19 -45.56 7.43 -14.35
N SER A 20 -45.75 8.73 -14.55
CA SER A 20 -45.97 9.36 -15.85
C SER A 20 -44.67 9.67 -16.62
N HIS A 21 -43.53 9.10 -16.22
CA HIS A 21 -42.20 9.35 -16.79
C HIS A 21 -41.71 10.81 -16.75
N VAL A 22 -42.24 11.64 -15.85
CA VAL A 22 -41.70 12.98 -15.62
C VAL A 22 -40.38 12.84 -14.87
N ARG A 23 -39.30 13.36 -15.47
CA ARG A 23 -37.93 13.25 -14.95
C ARG A 23 -37.49 14.57 -14.33
N THR A 24 -37.23 14.57 -13.03
CA THR A 24 -36.66 15.72 -12.31
C THR A 24 -35.29 15.37 -11.75
N LYS A 25 -34.34 16.32 -11.73
CA LYS A 25 -32.99 16.06 -11.21
C LYS A 25 -33.04 15.87 -9.69
N LYS A 26 -32.41 14.81 -9.18
CA LYS A 26 -32.23 14.54 -7.75
C LYS A 26 -30.76 14.45 -7.41
N ARG A 27 -30.36 14.99 -6.26
CA ARG A 27 -29.04 14.80 -5.68
C ARG A 27 -29.15 13.79 -4.53
N SER A 28 -28.36 12.72 -4.59
CA SER A 28 -28.23 11.71 -3.55
C SER A 28 -26.93 11.94 -2.81
N TYR A 29 -27.04 12.22 -1.52
CA TYR A 29 -25.89 12.43 -0.65
C TYR A 29 -25.49 11.12 0.04
N PRO A 30 -24.18 10.79 0.11
CA PRO A 30 -23.73 9.68 0.92
C PRO A 30 -24.00 9.99 2.40
N ASN A 31 -24.45 8.99 3.16
CA ASN A 31 -24.66 9.14 4.59
C ASN A 31 -23.30 9.15 5.32
N LEU A 32 -22.70 10.35 5.42
CA LEU A 32 -21.40 10.60 6.02
C LEU A 32 -21.55 10.88 7.52
N HIS A 33 -20.73 10.23 8.32
CA HIS A 33 -20.64 10.42 9.76
C HIS A 33 -19.23 10.84 10.16
N SER A 34 -19.16 11.69 11.18
CA SER A 34 -17.90 12.08 11.80
C SER A 34 -17.40 10.97 12.71
N PHE A 35 -16.20 10.46 12.45
CA PHE A 35 -15.54 9.44 13.26
C PHE A 35 -14.19 9.96 13.78
N LYS A 36 -13.91 9.72 15.06
CA LYS A 36 -12.65 10.14 15.69
C LYS A 36 -11.69 8.96 15.69
N ILE A 37 -10.53 9.14 15.06
CA ILE A 37 -9.44 8.16 15.08
C ILE A 37 -8.32 8.69 15.97
N ARG A 38 -7.82 7.84 16.86
CA ARG A 38 -6.58 8.08 17.59
C ARG A 38 -5.42 7.43 16.85
N GLN A 39 -4.39 8.21 16.57
CA GLN A 39 -3.12 7.77 16.00
C GLN A 39 -2.04 8.20 16.99
N GLY A 40 -1.64 7.30 17.88
CA GLY A 40 -0.73 7.62 18.99
C GLY A 40 -1.30 8.72 19.90
N SER A 41 -0.55 9.80 20.08
CA SER A 41 -0.94 10.97 20.89
C SER A 41 -1.92 11.91 20.17
N LEU A 42 -2.02 11.83 18.84
CA LEU A 42 -2.87 12.72 18.05
C LEU A 42 -4.24 12.10 17.79
N SER A 43 -5.27 12.93 17.83
CA SER A 43 -6.62 12.54 17.44
C SER A 43 -7.09 13.36 16.26
N ARG A 44 -7.54 12.69 15.19
CA ARG A 44 -8.08 13.31 13.99
C ARG A 44 -9.54 12.91 13.81
N ARG A 45 -10.33 13.82 13.25
CA ARG A 45 -11.72 13.56 12.85
C ARG A 45 -11.73 13.30 11.35
N LEU A 46 -12.36 12.20 10.93
CA LEU A 46 -12.59 11.84 9.53
C LEU A 46 -14.08 11.77 9.26
N ARG A 47 -14.48 12.05 8.01
CA ARG A 47 -15.84 11.87 7.51
C ARG A 47 -15.92 10.56 6.74
N LEU A 48 -16.67 9.61 7.28
CA LEU A 48 -16.80 8.26 6.72
C LEU A 48 -18.25 7.96 6.38
N CYS A 49 -18.50 7.31 5.23
CA CYS A 49 -19.83 6.81 4.91
C CYS A 49 -20.18 5.60 5.79
N THR A 50 -21.48 5.31 5.96
CA THR A 50 -21.98 4.19 6.79
C THR A 50 -21.31 2.84 6.49
N GLN A 51 -21.09 2.52 5.21
CA GLN A 51 -20.43 1.28 4.79
C GLN A 51 -18.97 1.23 5.29
N CYS A 52 -18.22 2.32 5.08
CA CYS A 52 -16.84 2.42 5.55
C CYS A 52 -16.75 2.41 7.08
N LEU A 53 -17.69 3.09 7.75
CA LEU A 53 -17.76 3.12 9.21
C LEU A 53 -17.97 1.72 9.79
N ARG A 54 -18.84 0.91 9.17
CA ARG A 54 -19.07 -0.48 9.58
C ARG A 54 -17.79 -1.31 9.47
N ILE A 55 -17.06 -1.20 8.36
CA ILE A 55 -15.79 -1.93 8.16
C ILE A 55 -14.73 -1.47 9.17
N VAL A 56 -14.59 -0.16 9.40
CA VAL A 56 -13.63 0.37 10.38
C VAL A 56 -13.95 -0.12 11.79
N LYS A 57 -15.22 -0.08 12.20
CA LYS A 57 -15.65 -0.61 13.50
C LYS A 57 -15.36 -2.10 13.62
N LYS A 58 -15.62 -2.88 12.57
CA LYS A 58 -15.30 -4.31 12.52
C LYS A 58 -13.80 -4.55 12.67
N GLN A 59 -12.95 -3.82 11.93
CA GLN A 59 -11.49 -3.92 12.03
C GLN A 59 -10.93 -3.54 13.41
N ILE A 60 -11.57 -2.60 14.13
CA ILE A 60 -11.19 -2.24 15.49
C ILE A 60 -11.58 -3.36 16.47
N ALA A 61 -12.78 -3.93 16.31
CA ALA A 61 -13.25 -5.04 17.15
C ALA A 61 -12.45 -6.33 16.92
N GLU A 62 -12.08 -6.61 15.68
CA GLU A 62 -11.34 -7.80 15.28
C GLU A 62 -9.83 -7.67 15.48
N ARG A 63 -9.30 -6.49 15.83
CA ARG A 63 -7.87 -6.34 16.08
C ARG A 63 -7.54 -6.98 17.43
N PRO A 64 -6.94 -8.18 17.49
CA PRO A 64 -6.48 -8.71 18.76
C PRO A 64 -5.37 -7.78 19.28
N ALA A 65 -5.36 -7.53 20.59
CA ALA A 65 -4.52 -6.51 21.22
C ALA A 65 -3.00 -6.68 21.06
N LYS A 66 -2.50 -7.72 20.38
CA LYS A 66 -1.08 -7.97 20.10
C LYS A 66 -0.96 -8.80 18.83
N VAL A 67 -0.27 -8.32 17.80
CA VAL A 67 0.32 -9.19 16.76
C VAL A 67 1.84 -9.03 16.89
N SER A 68 2.39 -9.59 17.95
CA SER A 68 3.78 -10.01 18.00
C SER A 68 3.89 -11.35 17.26
N VAL A 69 3.63 -11.34 15.96
CA VAL A 69 4.05 -12.46 15.11
C VAL A 69 5.34 -11.96 14.46
N ILE A 70 6.46 -12.28 15.10
CA ILE A 70 7.72 -12.38 14.38
C ILE A 70 7.48 -13.57 13.43
N PRO A 71 7.45 -13.39 12.09
CA PRO A 71 7.45 -14.56 11.23
C PRO A 71 8.80 -15.24 11.45
N LYS A 72 8.80 -16.36 12.18
CA LYS A 72 9.93 -17.30 12.10
C LYS A 72 10.05 -17.66 10.63
N THR A 73 11.21 -17.37 10.06
CA THR A 73 11.65 -17.91 8.78
C THR A 73 11.78 -19.43 8.94
N GLU A 74 10.71 -20.16 8.66
CA GLU A 74 10.73 -21.62 8.57
C GLU A 74 10.14 -22.01 7.20
N GLU A 75 11.06 -22.17 6.26
CA GLU A 75 11.05 -23.17 5.18
C GLU A 75 9.90 -23.14 4.15
N ILE A 76 10.00 -22.21 3.19
CA ILE A 76 9.47 -22.46 1.84
C ILE A 76 10.64 -22.95 1.00
N GLY A 77 10.81 -24.28 0.95
CA GLY A 77 11.69 -24.95 0.01
C GLY A 77 11.15 -24.81 -1.41
N ILE A 78 11.63 -23.80 -2.14
CA ILE A 78 11.52 -23.80 -3.59
C ILE A 78 12.56 -24.81 -4.09
N LYS A 79 12.10 -26.02 -4.42
CA LYS A 79 12.85 -26.97 -5.21
C LYS A 79 12.95 -26.40 -6.62
N ILE A 80 14.09 -25.81 -6.97
CA ILE A 80 14.46 -25.59 -8.36
C ILE A 80 15.29 -26.82 -8.74
N ASP A 81 14.73 -27.65 -9.60
CA ASP A 81 15.43 -28.77 -10.24
C ASP A 81 16.53 -28.22 -11.15
N SER A 82 17.71 -27.94 -10.60
CA SER A 82 18.91 -27.70 -11.39
C SER A 82 19.52 -29.06 -11.76
N GLY A 83 19.13 -29.53 -12.95
CA GLY A 83 19.85 -30.56 -13.69
C GLY A 83 21.34 -30.23 -13.76
N GLN A 84 22.12 -31.30 -13.59
CA GLN A 84 23.57 -31.31 -13.46
C GLN A 84 24.28 -31.00 -14.77
N GLU A 85 25.43 -30.32 -14.69
CA GLU A 85 26.68 -30.60 -15.43
C GLU A 85 27.81 -29.80 -14.75
N LYS A 86 28.42 -30.32 -13.67
CA LYS A 86 29.71 -31.03 -13.61
C LYS A 86 30.93 -30.32 -14.24
N ARG A 87 31.84 -29.87 -13.33
CA ARG A 87 33.33 -29.85 -13.41
C ARG A 87 33.92 -28.93 -14.53
N THR A 88 35.02 -28.20 -14.37
CA THR A 88 36.33 -28.49 -13.77
C THR A 88 37.02 -27.21 -13.29
N SER A 89 38.03 -27.39 -12.45
CA SER A 89 39.04 -26.42 -12.03
C SER A 89 39.71 -25.70 -13.20
N ASP A 90 40.02 -24.42 -12.97
CA ASP A 90 40.90 -23.53 -13.75
C ASP A 90 40.45 -23.22 -15.17
N ASP A 91 40.01 -21.96 -15.42
CA ASP A 91 40.40 -21.20 -16.60
C ASP A 91 39.86 -19.74 -16.58
N LEU A 92 40.82 -18.81 -16.53
CA LEU A 92 40.91 -17.61 -17.39
C LEU A 92 39.92 -16.44 -17.21
N LYS A 93 40.38 -15.48 -16.40
CA LYS A 93 40.40 -14.01 -16.61
C LYS A 93 39.78 -13.51 -17.95
N SER A 94 38.82 -12.59 -17.87
CA SER A 94 38.82 -11.38 -18.71
C SER A 94 37.85 -10.31 -18.19
N THR A 95 38.43 -9.20 -17.72
CA THR A 95 38.09 -7.80 -18.09
C THR A 95 36.59 -7.43 -18.08
N ALA A 96 36.07 -6.54 -17.23
CA ALA A 96 36.43 -5.12 -17.21
C ALA A 96 35.56 -4.32 -16.22
N GLU A 97 35.81 -4.38 -14.91
CA GLU A 97 35.10 -3.50 -13.94
C GLU A 97 36.02 -2.85 -12.88
N GLN A 98 37.35 -2.99 -13.02
CA GLN A 98 38.30 -2.47 -12.03
C GLN A 98 38.90 -1.09 -12.34
N LYS A 99 38.58 -0.46 -13.48
CA LYS A 99 39.16 0.85 -13.85
C LYS A 99 38.42 2.07 -13.30
N ASP A 100 37.19 1.92 -12.82
CA ASP A 100 36.40 3.05 -12.32
C ASP A 100 36.69 3.39 -10.85
N LEU A 101 37.29 2.46 -10.10
CA LEU A 101 37.61 2.65 -8.68
C LEU A 101 39.00 3.26 -8.42
N GLU A 102 39.86 3.33 -9.43
CA GLU A 102 41.18 3.97 -9.33
C GLU A 102 41.18 5.43 -9.79
N SER A 103 40.33 5.82 -10.76
CA SER A 103 40.20 7.23 -11.18
C SER A 103 39.60 8.12 -10.09
N VAL A 104 38.61 7.62 -9.34
CA VAL A 104 38.00 8.36 -8.22
C VAL A 104 38.99 8.55 -7.06
N LYS A 105 39.95 7.63 -6.89
CA LYS A 105 41.01 7.74 -5.87
C LYS A 105 42.07 8.78 -6.25
N GLU A 106 42.37 8.96 -7.54
CA GLU A 106 43.27 10.02 -8.02
C GLU A 106 42.62 11.41 -8.01
N GLU A 107 41.29 11.53 -8.11
CA GLU A 107 40.61 12.81 -7.97
C GLU A 107 40.54 13.28 -6.51
N LEU A 108 40.35 12.37 -5.55
CA LEU A 108 40.28 12.70 -4.11
C LEU A 108 41.62 13.16 -3.53
N THR A 109 42.76 12.76 -4.09
CA THR A 109 44.10 13.17 -3.61
C THR A 109 44.56 14.53 -4.14
N LYS A 110 43.80 15.17 -5.05
CA LYS A 110 44.08 16.55 -5.54
C LYS A 110 43.29 17.64 -4.83
N VAL A 111 42.39 17.28 -3.91
CA VAL A 111 41.54 18.22 -3.14
C VAL A 111 42.03 18.43 -1.69
N ILE A 112 43.15 17.79 -1.31
CA ILE A 112 43.89 18.02 -0.06
C ILE A 112 45.28 18.55 -0.41
#